data_AF-A0A0L6JKH8-F1
#
_entry.id   AF-A0A0L6JKH8-F1
#
_cell.length_a   1.000
_cell.length_b   1.000
_cell.length_c   1.000
_cell.angle_alpha   90.00
_cell.angle_beta   90.00
_cell.angle_gamma   90.00
#
_symmetry.space_group_name_H-M   'P 1'
#
loop_
_entity.id
_entity.type
_entity.pdbx_description
1 polymer ?
#
loop_
_entity_poly.entity_id
_entity_poly.type
_entity_poly.pdbx_seq_one_letter_code
_entity_poly.pdbx_strand_id
1 'polypeptide(L)'
;MILYQLSDGVRKSLRMRYEIYVCPLCADLGCGAITIDIKKDNDTVIWKDFGLEYSYTDEIKTIDLGPFVFDWNEYKNVLMSSLGLAGYKNPWD
;
A
#
# COMPACT_ATOMS: atom_id res chain seq x y z
N MET A 1 -6.39 -3.43 -8.51
CA MET A 1 -5.61 -2.89 -7.39
C MET A 1 -4.16 -2.82 -7.86
N ILE A 2 -3.73 -1.66 -8.36
CA ILE A 2 -2.40 -1.49 -8.97
C ILE A 2 -1.55 -0.65 -8.01
N LEU A 3 -0.46 -1.24 -7.54
CA LEU A 3 0.57 -0.58 -6.73
C LEU A 3 1.56 0.08 -7.70
N TYR A 4 1.43 1.39 -7.93
CA TYR A 4 2.44 2.17 -8.66
C TYR A 4 3.50 2.68 -7.71
N GLN A 5 4.76 2.39 -8.00
CA GLN A 5 5.90 3.09 -7.41
C GLN A 5 6.47 4.00 -8.50
N LEU A 6 6.07 5.27 -8.51
CA LEU A 6 6.67 6.27 -9.38
C LEU A 6 8.02 6.69 -8.79
N SER A 7 9.08 6.32 -9.49
CA SER A 7 10.44 6.79 -9.25
C SER A 7 10.57 8.22 -9.76
N ASP A 8 10.70 9.19 -8.86
CA ASP A 8 11.50 10.40 -9.11
C ASP A 8 12.01 10.95 -7.77
N GLY A 9 13.33 11.14 -7.71
CA GLY A 9 14.07 11.24 -6.47
C GLY A 9 13.90 12.56 -5.74
N VAL A 10 13.51 12.48 -4.46
CA VAL A 10 14.22 13.03 -3.30
C VAL A 10 13.79 12.19 -2.08
N ARG A 11 14.69 11.34 -1.59
CA ARG A 11 14.51 10.62 -0.32
C ARG A 11 14.50 11.62 0.85
N LYS A 12 13.34 11.85 1.47
CA LYS A 12 13.25 12.07 2.92
C LYS A 12 11.84 11.82 3.48
N SER A 13 11.39 10.57 3.38
CA SER A 13 10.40 9.99 4.29
C SER A 13 10.87 8.57 4.59
N LEU A 14 11.12 8.27 5.86
CA LEU A 14 11.44 6.93 6.37
C LEU A 14 10.21 6.00 6.38
N ARG A 15 9.11 6.36 5.71
CA ARG A 15 7.88 5.59 5.68
C ARG A 15 7.60 5.10 4.27
N MET A 16 7.87 3.82 4.03
CA MET A 16 7.40 3.11 2.85
C MET A 16 5.94 2.71 3.11
N ARG A 17 5.00 3.51 2.62
CA ARG A 17 3.56 3.23 2.67
C ARG A 17 3.09 2.84 1.29
N TYR A 18 2.03 2.03 1.23
CA TYR A 18 1.49 1.49 -0.02
C TYR A 18 0.10 2.06 -0.27
N GLU A 19 -0.16 2.53 -1.48
CA GLU A 19 -1.46 3.04 -1.93
C GLU A 19 -2.39 1.86 -2.28
N ILE A 20 -3.40 1.60 -1.45
CA ILE A 20 -4.37 0.51 -1.69
C ILE A 20 -5.65 0.96 -2.37
N TYR A 21 -5.91 2.27 -2.37
CA TYR A 21 -7.03 2.86 -3.08
C TYR A 21 -6.63 4.25 -3.58
N VAL A 22 -6.68 4.45 -4.90
CA VAL A 22 -6.23 5.66 -5.58
C VAL A 22 -7.33 6.19 -6.50
N CYS A 23 -7.17 7.44 -6.95
CA CYS A 23 -8.03 8.02 -7.97
C CYS A 23 -8.04 7.13 -9.25
N PRO A 24 -9.22 6.68 -9.72
CA PRO A 24 -9.31 5.79 -10.89
C PRO A 24 -8.97 6.48 -12.22
N LEU A 25 -8.89 7.81 -12.24
CA LEU A 25 -8.56 8.58 -13.44
C LEU A 25 -7.05 8.70 -13.66
N CYS A 26 -6.29 9.01 -12.60
CA CYS A 26 -4.87 9.37 -12.73
C CYS A 26 -3.93 8.48 -11.91
N ALA A 27 -4.43 7.72 -10.92
CA ALA A 27 -3.62 6.98 -9.95
C ALA A 27 -2.54 7.83 -9.23
N ASP A 28 -2.72 9.15 -9.17
CA ASP A 28 -1.78 10.10 -8.60
C ASP A 28 -2.12 10.41 -7.14
N LEU A 29 -1.09 10.47 -6.28
CA LEU A 29 -1.26 10.75 -4.85
C LEU A 29 -1.87 12.14 -4.61
N GLY A 30 -1.60 13.12 -5.49
CA GLY A 30 -2.15 14.46 -5.48
C GLY A 30 -3.68 14.52 -5.51
N CYS A 31 -4.33 13.50 -6.05
CA CYS A 31 -5.79 13.38 -6.06
C CYS A 31 -6.36 12.72 -4.80
N GLY A 32 -5.51 12.28 -3.88
CA GLY A 32 -5.87 11.54 -2.67
C GLY A 32 -5.70 10.03 -2.84
N ALA A 33 -5.11 9.39 -1.82
CA ALA A 33 -5.01 7.94 -1.73
C ALA A 33 -5.26 7.43 -0.30
N ILE A 34 -5.86 6.25 -0.18
CA ILE A 34 -5.79 5.48 1.06
C ILE A 34 -4.46 4.72 1.05
N THR A 35 -3.65 4.99 2.06
CA THR A 35 -2.32 4.41 2.21
C THR A 35 -2.23 3.59 3.48
N ILE A 36 -1.34 2.60 3.48
CA ILE A 36 -1.12 1.72 4.63
C ILE A 36 0.36 1.39 4.81
N ASP A 37 0.74 1.02 6.03
CA ASP A 37 1.99 0.32 6.30
C ASP A 37 1.75 -1.19 6.20
N ILE A 38 2.49 -1.86 5.32
CA ILE A 38 2.44 -3.32 5.14
C ILE A 38 3.78 -3.89 5.61
N LYS A 39 3.73 -4.66 6.71
CA LYS A 39 4.90 -5.38 7.24
C LYS A 39 4.72 -6.88 7.05
N LYS A 40 5.72 -7.57 6.51
CA LYS A 40 5.84 -9.02 6.57
C LYS A 40 6.75 -9.38 7.75
N ASP A 41 6.26 -10.22 8.64
CA ASP A 41 6.99 -10.71 9.81
C ASP A 41 6.86 -12.23 9.88
N ASN A 42 7.96 -12.92 9.55
CA ASN A 42 7.99 -14.38 9.39
C ASN A 42 6.86 -14.90 8.48
N ASP A 43 5.91 -15.63 9.08
CA ASP A 43 4.76 -16.26 8.44
C ASP A 43 3.50 -15.40 8.50
N THR A 44 3.62 -14.11 8.85
CA THR A 44 2.50 -13.18 8.92
C THR A 44 2.71 -11.93 8.07
N VAL A 45 1.60 -11.38 7.57
CA VAL A 45 1.54 -10.05 6.95
C VAL A 45 0.62 -9.19 7.79
N ILE A 46 1.10 -8.00 8.14
CA ILE A 46 0.39 -7.04 9.00
C ILE A 46 0.12 -5.79 8.17
N TRP A 47 -1.15 -5.43 8.05
CA TRP A 47 -1.59 -4.15 7.50
C TRP A 47 -1.97 -3.25 8.67
N LYS A 48 -1.34 -2.08 8.77
CA LYS A 48 -1.57 -1.16 9.88
C LYS A 48 -1.39 0.29 9.46
N ASP A 49 -1.68 1.19 10.41
CA ASP A 49 -1.49 2.63 10.28
C ASP A 49 -2.20 3.18 9.04
N PHE A 50 -3.50 2.91 8.87
CA PHE A 50 -4.25 3.41 7.70
C PHE A 50 -4.31 4.93 7.70
N GLY A 51 -4.24 5.52 6.50
CA GLY A 51 -4.24 6.97 6.35
C GLY A 51 -4.83 7.42 5.02
N LEU A 52 -5.30 8.66 5.00
CA LEU A 52 -5.62 9.41 3.80
C LEU A 52 -4.51 10.42 3.55
N GLU A 53 -3.89 10.35 2.38
CA GLU A 53 -2.77 11.20 1.95
C GLU A 53 -3.11 11.91 0.65
N TYR A 54 -2.68 13.16 0.51
CA TYR A 54 -2.82 13.99 -0.70
C TYR A 54 -1.48 14.41 -1.30
N SER A 55 -0.37 14.16 -0.60
CA SER A 55 0.98 14.37 -1.11
C SER A 55 1.97 13.59 -0.25
N TYR A 56 3.23 13.50 -0.69
CA TYR A 56 4.30 12.84 0.06
C TYR A 56 4.86 13.68 1.22
N THR A 57 4.43 14.94 1.35
CA THR A 57 4.99 15.90 2.31
C THR A 57 3.99 16.37 3.36
N ASP A 58 2.70 16.12 3.14
CA ASP A 58 1.64 16.57 4.04
C ASP A 58 1.47 15.64 5.25
N GLU A 59 0.73 16.13 6.25
CA GLU A 59 0.30 15.30 7.37
C GLU A 59 -0.66 14.21 6.90
N ILE A 60 -0.41 12.99 7.37
CA ILE A 60 -1.28 11.84 7.11
C ILE A 60 -2.52 11.98 7.98
N LYS A 61 -3.70 12.06 7.36
CA LYS A 61 -4.96 11.97 8.10
C LYS A 61 -5.19 10.51 8.48
N THR A 62 -4.96 10.18 9.74
CA THR A 62 -5.12 8.82 10.26
C THR A 62 -6.55 8.32 10.12
N ILE A 63 -6.69 7.05 9.75
CA ILE A 63 -7.95 6.33 9.71
C ILE A 63 -7.87 5.27 10.80
N ASP A 64 -8.83 5.28 11.74
CA ASP A 64 -8.91 4.30 12.83
C ASP A 64 -9.41 2.96 12.29
N LEU A 65 -8.48 2.18 11.72
CA LEU A 65 -8.73 0.90 11.07
C LEU A 65 -7.52 -0.03 11.21
N GLY A 66 -7.77 -1.30 11.52
CA GLY A 66 -6.74 -2.30 11.73
C GLY A 66 -6.12 -2.27 13.14
N PRO A 67 -4.98 -2.95 13.36
CA PRO A 67 -4.23 -3.73 12.37
C PRO A 67 -4.99 -4.98 11.90
N PHE A 68 -4.76 -5.37 10.64
CA PHE A 68 -5.17 -6.68 10.13
C PHE A 68 -3.95 -7.57 10.01
N VAL A 69 -4.09 -8.84 10.40
CA VAL A 69 -3.02 -9.83 10.38
C VAL A 69 -3.46 -11.02 9.54
N PHE A 70 -2.60 -11.43 8.63
CA PHE A 70 -2.83 -12.51 7.69
C PHE A 70 -1.73 -13.55 7.78
N ASP A 71 -2.06 -14.83 7.56
CA ASP A 71 -1.06 -15.86 7.29
C ASP A 71 -0.38 -15.61 5.93
N TRP A 72 0.92 -15.79 5.87
CA TRP A 72 1.71 -15.49 4.68
C TRP A 72 1.35 -16.39 3.49
N ASN A 73 1.13 -17.68 3.71
CA ASN A 73 0.82 -18.61 2.63
C ASN A 73 -0.57 -18.34 2.06
N GLU A 74 -1.56 -18.10 2.93
CA GLU A 74 -2.91 -17.71 2.50
C GLU A 74 -2.90 -16.38 1.74
N TYR A 75 -2.23 -15.36 2.30
CA TYR A 75 -2.08 -14.05 1.67
C TYR A 75 -1.46 -14.15 0.27
N LYS A 76 -0.34 -14.90 0.16
CA LYS A 76 0.34 -15.14 -1.10
C LYS A 76 -0.57 -15.86 -2.11
N ASN A 77 -1.31 -16.87 -1.67
CA ASN A 77 -2.22 -17.62 -2.54
C ASN A 77 -3.32 -16.73 -3.11
N VAL A 78 -3.90 -15.84 -2.30
CA VAL A 78 -4.90 -14.86 -2.76
C VAL A 78 -4.29 -13.93 -3.80
N LEU A 79 -3.10 -13.36 -3.54
CA LEU A 79 -2.42 -12.51 -4.51
C LEU A 79 -2.16 -13.22 -5.83
N MET A 80 -1.62 -14.44 -5.79
CA MET A 80 -1.36 -15.24 -6.98
C MET A 80 -2.66 -15.60 -7.72
N SER A 81 -3.77 -15.84 -7.02
CA SER A 81 -5.07 -16.10 -7.66
C SER A 81 -5.65 -14.89 -8.39
N SER A 82 -5.18 -13.68 -8.04
CA SER A 82 -5.61 -12.42 -8.67
C SER A 82 -4.72 -12.00 -9.86
N LEU A 83 -3.68 -12.78 -10.17
CA LEU A 83 -2.78 -12.53 -11.31
C LEU A 83 -3.58 -12.41 -12.62
N GLY A 84 -3.44 -11.25 -13.28
CA GLY A 84 -4.09 -10.95 -14.55
C GLY A 84 -5.42 -10.18 -14.44
N LEU A 85 -5.98 -10.03 -13.24
CA LEU A 85 -7.17 -9.20 -13.00
C LEU A 85 -6.81 -7.74 -12.69
N ALA A 86 -5.62 -7.52 -12.13
CA ALA A 86 -4.96 -6.22 -12.00
C ALA A 86 -3.45 -6.48 -11.89
N GLY A 87 -2.62 -5.61 -12.48
CA GLY A 87 -1.18 -5.68 -12.24
C GLY A 87 -0.90 -5.38 -10.77
N TYR A 88 -0.34 -6.34 -10.01
CA TYR A 88 0.20 -6.07 -8.68
C TYR A 88 1.72 -6.14 -8.73
N LYS A 89 2.38 -5.28 -7.96
CA LYS A 89 3.80 -5.39 -7.63
C LYS A 89 3.87 -5.95 -6.22
N ASN A 90 4.65 -7.01 -6.00
CA ASN A 90 4.86 -7.51 -4.66
C ASN A 90 5.54 -6.40 -3.83
N PRO A 91 5.05 -6.06 -2.63
CA PRO A 91 5.69 -5.09 -1.74
C PRO A 91 7.17 -5.40 -1.43
N TRP A 92 7.58 -6.65 -1.66
CA TRP A 92 8.87 -7.23 -1.31
C TRP A 92 9.72 -7.65 -2.53
N ASP A 93 9.27 -7.38 -3.76
CA ASP A 93 10.08 -7.53 -4.99
C ASP A 93 10.86 -6.23 -5.29
#